data_AF-A0A1B1UDP0-F1
#
_entry.id   AF-A0A1B1UDP0-F1
#
_cell.length_a   1.000
_cell.length_b   1.000
_cell.length_c   1.000
_cell.angle_alpha   90.00
_cell.angle_beta   90.00
_cell.angle_gamma   90.00
#
_symmetry.space_group_name_H-M   'P 1'
#
loop_
_entity.id
_entity.type
_entity.pdbx_description
1 polymer ?
#
loop_
_entity_poly.entity_id
_entity_poly.type
_entity_poly.pdbx_seq_one_letter_code
_entity_poly.pdbx_strand_id
1 'polypeptide(L)'
;MPDEALSLLSSWLDSLLKGPRSSFGLGLFVSLAISLWIARNATGTMMVALNIAFDEAEERGIIRYNIAALLLTAFLILLGMIGVVLVAVLPALIEVLPLSPTIESAISLVRWPILALLIVAAIAVIYHFGPARSDPRWGWSSAGAIFATLLWIAGSIAFSKYVGQFASYDKTYGSIGAVVVLLLWFWLGAYAVLAGAELNAVIRHKLKEAGRSGSDLGKRDIDG
;
A
#
# COMPACT_ATOMS: atom_id res chain seq x y z
N MET A 1 46.34 -2.22 1.36
CA MET A 1 44.95 -1.74 1.15
C MET A 1 43.87 -2.84 1.17
N PRO A 2 44.16 -4.14 1.40
CA PRO A 2 43.16 -5.10 1.92
C PRO A 2 43.05 -5.12 3.45
N ASP A 3 44.14 -4.79 4.16
CA ASP A 3 44.22 -4.96 5.62
C ASP A 3 43.39 -3.95 6.42
N GLU A 4 43.21 -2.73 5.91
CA GLU A 4 42.36 -1.71 6.55
C GLU A 4 40.87 -2.01 6.42
N ALA A 5 40.45 -2.60 5.31
CA ALA A 5 39.07 -3.05 5.13
C ALA A 5 38.77 -4.25 6.04
N LEU A 6 39.73 -5.18 6.19
CA LEU A 6 39.62 -6.34 7.08
C LEU A 6 39.66 -5.96 8.56
N SER A 7 40.43 -4.93 8.93
CA SER A 7 40.45 -4.42 10.31
C SER A 7 39.17 -3.65 10.66
N LEU A 8 38.61 -2.90 9.71
CA LEU A 8 37.29 -2.27 9.89
C LEU A 8 36.17 -3.31 10.01
N LEU A 9 36.17 -4.34 9.15
CA LEU A 9 35.17 -5.40 9.22
C LEU A 9 35.29 -6.23 10.51
N SER A 10 36.50 -6.56 10.94
CA SER A 10 36.72 -7.30 12.20
C SER A 10 36.37 -6.45 13.43
N SER A 11 36.68 -5.16 13.44
CA SER A 11 36.29 -4.24 14.52
C SER A 11 34.77 -4.04 14.62
N TRP A 12 34.06 -4.02 13.49
CA TRP A 12 32.60 -4.00 13.45
C TRP A 12 31.98 -5.30 13.93
N LEU A 13 32.49 -6.45 13.49
CA LEU A 13 32.06 -7.78 13.97
C LEU A 13 32.31 -7.92 15.47
N ASP A 14 33.47 -7.51 15.96
CA ASP A 14 33.82 -7.60 17.38
C ASP A 14 32.96 -6.65 18.22
N SER A 15 32.60 -5.47 17.69
CA SER A 15 31.67 -4.54 18.35
C SER A 15 30.22 -5.03 18.37
N LEU A 16 29.77 -5.76 17.34
CA LEU A 16 28.44 -6.38 17.32
C LEU A 16 28.36 -7.63 18.22
N LEU A 17 29.46 -8.37 18.37
CA LEU A 17 29.54 -9.56 19.22
C LEU A 17 29.79 -9.22 20.71
N LYS A 18 30.50 -8.12 21.01
CA LYS A 18 30.81 -7.65 22.37
C LYS A 18 29.92 -6.50 22.85
N GLY A 19 29.13 -5.90 21.95
CA GLY A 19 28.15 -4.88 22.30
C GLY A 19 27.14 -5.42 23.32
N PRO A 20 26.71 -4.63 24.32
CA PRO A 20 25.77 -5.11 25.34
C PRO A 20 24.52 -5.67 24.67
N ARG A 21 24.19 -6.95 24.91
CA ARG A 21 22.96 -7.58 24.41
C ARG A 21 21.68 -6.80 24.78
N SER A 22 21.75 -5.93 25.80
CA SER A 22 20.68 -5.01 26.22
C SER A 22 20.46 -3.81 25.29
N SER A 23 21.49 -3.32 24.59
CA SER A 23 21.40 -2.20 23.64
C SER A 23 20.67 -2.61 22.35
N PHE A 24 20.88 -3.85 21.91
CA PHE A 24 20.24 -4.39 20.70
C PHE A 24 18.70 -4.45 20.82
N GLY A 25 18.20 -4.85 21.99
CA GLY A 25 16.75 -4.90 22.25
C GLY A 25 16.10 -3.52 22.27
N LEU A 26 16.76 -2.52 22.87
CA LEU A 26 16.24 -1.16 22.98
C LEU A 26 16.24 -0.45 21.61
N GLY A 27 17.32 -0.56 20.83
CA GLY A 27 17.39 0.02 19.48
C GLY A 27 16.36 -0.58 18.51
N LEU A 28 16.16 -1.89 18.55
CA LEU A 28 15.11 -2.56 17.77
C LEU A 28 13.71 -2.06 18.19
N PHE A 29 13.44 -2.02 19.49
CA PHE A 29 12.15 -1.56 20.01
C PHE A 29 11.86 -0.11 19.59
N VAL A 30 12.84 0.79 19.74
CA VAL A 30 12.71 2.21 19.37
C VAL A 30 12.48 2.36 17.87
N SER A 31 13.25 1.66 17.02
CA SER A 31 13.08 1.74 15.57
C SER A 31 11.74 1.19 15.10
N LEU A 32 11.27 0.08 15.67
CA LEU A 32 9.95 -0.47 15.39
C LEU A 32 8.83 0.47 15.85
N ALA A 33 8.96 1.08 17.03
CA ALA A 33 7.98 2.04 17.55
C ALA A 33 7.88 3.27 16.64
N ILE A 34 9.02 3.84 16.21
CA ILE A 34 9.06 4.98 15.29
C ILE A 34 8.45 4.59 13.94
N SER A 35 8.82 3.43 13.41
CA SER A 35 8.30 2.94 12.11
C SER A 35 6.79 2.73 12.16
N LEU A 36 6.27 2.13 13.23
CA LEU A 36 4.85 1.93 13.44
C LEU A 36 4.11 3.26 13.60
N TRP A 37 4.71 4.22 14.30
CA TRP A 37 4.13 5.56 14.45
C TRP A 37 4.03 6.29 13.11
N ILE A 38 5.07 6.24 12.27
CA ILE A 38 5.06 6.80 10.92
C ILE A 38 4.00 6.10 10.06
N ALA A 39 3.96 4.78 10.06
CA ALA A 39 2.99 4.00 9.31
C ALA A 39 1.54 4.36 9.72
N ARG A 40 1.28 4.45 11.03
CA ARG A 40 -0.03 4.85 11.55
C ARG A 40 -0.42 6.26 11.12
N ASN A 41 0.52 7.20 11.10
CA ASN A 41 0.27 8.56 10.64
C ASN A 41 -0.02 8.60 9.14
N ALA A 42 0.73 7.86 8.31
CA ALA A 42 0.47 7.76 6.88
C ALA A 42 -0.94 7.21 6.59
N THR A 43 -1.34 6.15 7.29
CA THR A 43 -2.70 5.60 7.19
C THR A 43 -3.75 6.63 7.61
N GLY A 44 -3.52 7.38 8.69
CA GLY A 44 -4.43 8.44 9.14
C GLY A 44 -4.59 9.55 8.09
N THR A 45 -3.51 10.03 7.49
CA THR A 45 -3.56 11.00 6.38
C THR A 45 -4.35 10.45 5.20
N MET A 46 -4.17 9.17 4.85
CA MET A 46 -4.96 8.52 3.81
C MET A 46 -6.46 8.48 4.17
N MET A 47 -6.81 8.17 5.42
CA MET A 47 -8.20 8.19 5.88
C MET A 47 -8.84 9.57 5.73
N VAL A 48 -8.12 10.64 6.08
CA VAL A 48 -8.59 12.02 5.89
C VAL A 48 -8.76 12.34 4.40
N ALA A 49 -7.79 11.99 3.56
CA ALA A 49 -7.89 12.21 2.12
C ALA A 49 -9.06 11.45 1.49
N LEU A 50 -9.35 10.25 1.97
CA LEU A 50 -10.51 9.46 1.54
C LEU A 50 -11.83 10.05 2.01
N ASN A 51 -11.91 10.56 3.25
CA ASN A 51 -13.10 11.29 3.71
C ASN A 51 -13.40 12.46 2.76
N ILE A 52 -12.37 13.23 2.35
CA ILE A 52 -12.52 14.31 1.38
C ILE A 52 -13.00 13.79 0.02
N ALA A 53 -12.35 12.75 -0.53
CA ALA A 53 -12.71 12.19 -1.84
C ALA A 53 -14.11 11.55 -1.87
N PHE A 54 -14.63 11.15 -0.71
CA PHE A 54 -15.99 10.60 -0.59
C PHE A 54 -17.03 11.63 -0.13
N ASP A 55 -16.63 12.88 0.10
CA ASP A 55 -17.44 13.97 0.64
C ASP A 55 -18.10 13.60 1.98
N GLU A 56 -17.34 12.94 2.86
CA GLU A 56 -17.77 12.49 4.19
C GLU A 56 -17.07 13.32 5.28
N ALA A 57 -17.83 13.75 6.29
CA ALA A 57 -17.27 14.39 7.48
C ALA A 57 -16.73 13.34 8.46
N GLU A 58 -15.61 13.62 9.12
CA GLU A 58 -15.07 12.72 10.14
C GLU A 58 -15.87 12.84 11.46
N GLU A 59 -16.87 11.99 11.61
CA GLU A 59 -17.72 11.95 12.81
C GLU A 59 -17.14 11.06 13.93
N ARG A 60 -16.07 10.29 13.67
CA ARG A 60 -15.51 9.40 14.70
C ARG A 60 -14.77 10.24 15.75
N GLY A 61 -15.08 9.99 17.02
CA GLY A 61 -14.29 10.52 18.13
C GLY A 61 -12.83 10.05 18.08
N ILE A 62 -11.93 10.82 18.71
CA ILE A 62 -10.46 10.63 18.68
C ILE A 62 -10.07 9.17 18.94
N ILE A 63 -10.69 8.51 19.92
CA ILE A 63 -10.36 7.12 20.29
C ILE A 63 -10.71 6.15 19.15
N ARG A 64 -11.92 6.24 18.60
CA ARG A 64 -12.38 5.34 17.51
C ARG A 64 -11.58 5.55 16.24
N TYR A 65 -11.26 6.81 15.90
CA TYR A 65 -10.38 7.14 14.78
C TYR A 65 -8.98 6.51 14.94
N ASN A 66 -8.38 6.64 16.13
CA ASN A 66 -7.07 6.07 16.42
C ASN A 66 -7.06 4.54 16.33
N ILE A 67 -8.07 3.87 16.88
CA ILE A 67 -8.21 2.41 16.82
C ILE A 67 -8.38 1.96 15.36
N ALA A 68 -9.23 2.63 14.58
CA ALA A 68 -9.42 2.31 13.17
C ALA A 68 -8.12 2.50 12.37
N ALA A 69 -7.40 3.60 12.59
CA ALA A 69 -6.12 3.85 11.94
C ALA A 69 -5.05 2.80 12.30
N LEU A 70 -4.99 2.37 13.57
CA LEU A 70 -4.07 1.33 14.02
C LEU A 70 -4.40 -0.04 13.41
N LEU A 71 -5.67 -0.45 13.44
CA LEU A 71 -6.10 -1.72 12.86
C LEU A 71 -5.86 -1.76 11.36
N LEU A 72 -6.19 -0.67 10.65
CA LEU A 72 -5.94 -0.57 9.21
C LEU A 72 -4.44 -0.61 8.92
N THR A 73 -3.62 0.08 9.71
CA THR A 73 -2.15 0.04 9.58
C THR A 73 -1.61 -1.37 9.79
N ALA A 74 -2.03 -2.06 10.85
CA ALA A 74 -1.60 -3.43 11.14
C ALA A 74 -1.98 -4.39 10.00
N PHE A 75 -3.19 -4.24 9.45
CA PHE A 75 -3.65 -5.02 8.30
C PHE A 75 -2.81 -4.75 7.04
N LEU A 76 -2.52 -3.48 6.73
CA LEU A 76 -1.68 -3.12 5.59
C LEU A 76 -0.24 -3.60 5.74
N ILE A 77 0.31 -3.57 6.96
CA ILE A 77 1.62 -4.16 7.27
C ILE A 77 1.59 -5.67 7.01
N LEU A 78 0.55 -6.38 7.45
CA LEU A 78 0.40 -7.82 7.20
C LEU A 78 0.35 -8.13 5.70
N LEU A 79 -0.45 -7.40 4.92
CA LEU A 79 -0.48 -7.57 3.47
C LEU A 79 0.87 -7.22 2.82
N GLY A 80 1.53 -6.16 3.26
CA GLY A 80 2.87 -5.79 2.81
C GLY A 80 3.90 -6.88 3.07
N MET A 81 3.87 -7.50 4.27
CA MET A 81 4.72 -8.64 4.63
C MET A 81 4.49 -9.84 3.71
N ILE A 82 3.23 -10.17 3.42
CA ILE A 82 2.90 -11.24 2.46
C ILE A 82 3.43 -10.88 1.06
N GLY A 83 3.29 -9.63 0.64
CA GLY A 83 3.85 -9.13 -0.62
C GLY A 83 5.38 -9.29 -0.70
N VAL A 84 6.10 -8.91 0.37
CA VAL A 84 7.56 -9.08 0.48
C VAL A 84 7.95 -10.56 0.42
N VAL A 85 7.22 -11.44 1.11
CA VAL A 85 7.46 -12.89 1.04
C VAL A 85 7.28 -13.40 -0.39
N LEU A 86 6.20 -13.00 -1.08
CA LEU A 86 5.96 -13.42 -2.46
C LEU A 86 7.04 -12.93 -3.43
N VAL A 87 7.52 -11.70 -3.29
CA VAL A 87 8.49 -11.11 -4.22
C VAL A 87 9.92 -11.55 -3.94
N ALA A 88 10.34 -11.63 -2.67
CA ALA A 88 11.73 -11.86 -2.30
C ALA A 88 12.00 -13.29 -1.78
N VAL A 89 11.14 -13.81 -0.92
CA VAL A 89 11.38 -15.09 -0.22
C VAL A 89 10.98 -16.28 -1.08
N LEU A 90 9.81 -16.22 -1.73
CA LEU A 90 9.29 -17.29 -2.55
C LEU A 90 10.24 -17.69 -3.71
N PRO A 91 10.77 -16.77 -4.54
CA PRO A 91 11.74 -17.18 -5.57
C PRO A 91 13.01 -17.79 -4.99
N ALA A 92 13.56 -17.23 -3.90
CA ALA A 92 14.74 -17.80 -3.23
C ALA A 92 14.47 -19.22 -2.69
N LEU A 93 13.25 -19.50 -2.23
CA LEU A 93 12.85 -20.83 -1.78
C LEU A 93 12.71 -21.82 -2.94
N ILE A 94 12.16 -21.37 -4.07
CA ILE A 94 12.00 -22.19 -5.28
C ILE A 94 13.35 -22.66 -5.82
N GLU A 95 14.37 -21.80 -5.82
CA GLU A 95 15.72 -22.15 -6.27
C GLU A 95 16.39 -23.27 -5.45
N VAL A 96 16.02 -23.40 -4.17
CA VAL A 96 16.60 -24.41 -3.25
C VAL A 96 15.78 -25.70 -3.25
N LEU A 97 14.52 -25.66 -3.64
CA LEU A 97 13.65 -26.82 -3.69
C LEU A 97 13.86 -27.58 -5.02
N PRO A 98 13.94 -28.93 -5.00
CA PRO A 98 14.07 -29.73 -6.21
C PRO A 98 12.72 -29.84 -6.94
N LEU A 99 12.26 -28.72 -7.51
CA LEU A 99 11.02 -28.63 -8.28
C LEU A 99 11.28 -28.90 -9.76
N SER A 100 10.25 -29.38 -10.48
CA SER A 100 10.35 -29.49 -11.94
C SER A 100 10.29 -28.10 -12.59
N PRO A 101 10.97 -27.88 -13.73
CA PRO A 101 10.99 -26.58 -14.42
C PRO A 101 9.59 -26.04 -14.78
N THR A 102 8.65 -26.95 -15.06
CA THR A 102 7.24 -26.62 -15.35
C THR A 102 6.55 -26.01 -14.12
N ILE A 103 6.77 -26.58 -12.93
CA ILE A 103 6.17 -26.10 -11.68
C ILE A 103 6.76 -24.76 -11.28
N GLU A 104 8.07 -24.59 -11.39
CA GLU A 104 8.76 -23.31 -11.14
C GLU A 104 8.22 -22.19 -12.03
N SER A 105 8.07 -22.46 -13.33
CA SER A 105 7.53 -21.50 -14.29
C SER A 105 6.08 -21.14 -13.96
N ALA A 106 5.26 -22.12 -13.61
CA ALA A 106 3.86 -21.90 -13.23
C ALA A 106 3.74 -21.04 -11.97
N ILE A 107 4.54 -21.31 -10.92
CA ILE A 107 4.53 -20.52 -9.68
C ILE A 107 4.98 -19.08 -9.95
N SER A 108 6.05 -18.92 -10.74
CA SER A 108 6.58 -17.61 -11.11
C SER A 108 5.57 -16.76 -11.88
N LEU A 109 4.75 -17.39 -12.73
CA LEU A 109 3.68 -16.73 -13.47
C LEU A 109 2.49 -16.35 -12.56
N VAL A 110 2.00 -17.30 -11.76
CA VAL A 110 0.82 -17.12 -10.88
C VAL A 110 1.09 -16.12 -9.74
N ARG A 111 2.35 -15.96 -9.34
CA ARG A 111 2.77 -14.95 -8.35
C ARG A 111 2.28 -13.55 -8.69
N TRP A 112 2.34 -13.13 -9.95
CA TRP A 112 1.97 -11.76 -10.35
C TRP A 112 0.46 -11.48 -10.19
N PRO A 113 -0.46 -12.35 -10.66
CA PRO A 113 -1.87 -12.26 -10.32
C PRO A 113 -2.16 -12.22 -8.83
N ILE A 114 -1.48 -13.03 -8.01
CA ILE A 114 -1.66 -13.02 -6.55
C ILE A 114 -1.27 -11.65 -5.96
N LEU A 115 -0.15 -11.09 -6.40
CA LEU A 115 0.27 -9.74 -5.97
C LEU A 115 -0.74 -8.67 -6.38
N ALA A 116 -1.25 -8.73 -7.62
CA ALA A 116 -2.28 -7.80 -8.08
C ALA A 116 -3.56 -7.91 -7.24
N LEU A 117 -4.00 -9.14 -6.93
CA LEU A 117 -5.16 -9.38 -6.07
C LEU A 117 -4.93 -8.86 -4.64
N LEU A 118 -3.72 -9.03 -4.11
CA LEU A 118 -3.35 -8.53 -2.79
C LEU A 118 -3.42 -7.00 -2.74
N ILE A 119 -2.98 -6.30 -3.79
CA ILE A 119 -3.09 -4.85 -3.90
C ILE A 119 -4.56 -4.42 -4.01
N VAL A 120 -5.36 -5.08 -4.85
CA VAL A 120 -6.80 -4.82 -4.94
C VAL A 120 -7.46 -5.00 -3.56
N ALA A 121 -7.13 -6.07 -2.84
CA ALA A 121 -7.64 -6.32 -1.50
C ALA A 121 -7.21 -5.22 -0.50
N ALA A 122 -5.95 -4.80 -0.53
CA ALA A 122 -5.46 -3.71 0.30
C ALA A 122 -6.23 -2.41 0.06
N ILE A 123 -6.38 -2.00 -1.21
CA ILE A 123 -7.11 -0.78 -1.58
C ILE A 123 -8.60 -0.91 -1.24
N ALA A 124 -9.22 -2.06 -1.50
CA ALA A 124 -10.62 -2.31 -1.19
C ALA A 124 -10.90 -2.18 0.32
N VAL A 125 -10.01 -2.72 1.17
CA VAL A 125 -10.10 -2.58 2.64
C VAL A 125 -9.92 -1.13 3.06
N ILE A 126 -8.95 -0.42 2.48
CA ILE A 126 -8.75 1.02 2.71
C ILE A 126 -10.02 1.81 2.36
N TYR A 127 -10.63 1.58 1.20
CA TYR A 127 -11.88 2.23 0.81
C TYR A 127 -13.08 1.81 1.66
N HIS A 128 -13.00 0.62 2.26
CA HIS A 128 -14.08 0.11 3.09
C HIS A 128 -14.09 0.74 4.48
N PHE A 129 -12.96 0.63 5.18
CA PHE A 129 -12.80 1.01 6.59
C PHE A 129 -12.14 2.38 6.80
N GLY A 130 -11.49 2.92 5.78
CA GLY A 130 -10.84 4.22 5.84
C GLY A 130 -11.83 5.35 6.08
N PRO A 131 -12.90 5.50 5.27
CA PRO A 131 -13.86 6.58 5.42
C PRO A 131 -14.75 6.44 6.68
N ALA A 132 -15.16 7.56 7.26
CA ALA A 132 -16.02 7.64 8.45
C ALA A 132 -17.51 7.42 8.13
N ARG A 133 -17.84 6.35 7.42
CA ARG A 133 -19.20 6.13 6.87
C ARG A 133 -20.00 5.08 7.64
N SER A 134 -21.31 5.32 7.75
CA SER A 134 -22.25 4.47 8.50
C SER A 134 -22.82 3.28 7.70
N ASP A 135 -22.76 3.30 6.36
CA ASP A 135 -23.28 2.19 5.51
C ASP A 135 -22.33 1.80 4.36
N PRO A 136 -21.25 1.06 4.64
CA PRO A 136 -20.28 0.67 3.64
C PRO A 136 -20.76 -0.57 2.86
N ARG A 137 -21.50 -0.40 1.76
CA ARG A 137 -21.88 -1.52 0.88
C ARG A 137 -20.66 -2.13 0.19
N TRP A 138 -20.37 -3.41 0.47
CA TRP A 138 -19.19 -4.16 -0.03
C TRP A 138 -19.06 -4.19 -1.55
N GLY A 139 -20.18 -4.30 -2.27
CA GLY A 139 -20.18 -4.41 -3.73
C GLY A 139 -19.67 -3.17 -4.48
N TRP A 140 -19.58 -2.02 -3.81
CA TRP A 140 -19.20 -0.74 -4.44
C TRP A 140 -17.74 -0.37 -4.21
N SER A 141 -17.05 -0.98 -3.23
CA SER A 141 -15.65 -0.67 -2.95
C SER A 141 -14.68 -1.33 -3.95
N SER A 142 -15.10 -2.36 -4.69
CA SER A 142 -14.22 -3.18 -5.55
C SER A 142 -13.91 -2.54 -6.92
N ALA A 143 -14.84 -1.82 -7.54
CA ALA A 143 -14.63 -1.25 -8.89
C ALA A 143 -13.52 -0.19 -8.89
N GLY A 144 -13.59 0.78 -7.97
CA GLY A 144 -12.54 1.78 -7.79
C GLY A 144 -11.23 1.17 -7.32
N ALA A 145 -11.25 0.09 -6.54
CA ALA A 145 -10.02 -0.58 -6.10
C ALA A 145 -9.31 -1.27 -7.28
N ILE A 146 -10.05 -1.91 -8.18
CA ILE A 146 -9.51 -2.46 -9.43
C ILE A 146 -8.98 -1.34 -10.31
N PHE A 147 -9.74 -0.25 -10.49
CA PHE A 147 -9.29 0.90 -11.26
C PHE A 147 -8.01 1.52 -10.70
N ALA A 148 -7.94 1.76 -9.38
CA ALA A 148 -6.75 2.27 -8.71
C ALA A 148 -5.54 1.35 -8.90
N THR A 149 -5.73 0.04 -8.76
CA THR A 149 -4.65 -0.94 -9.01
C THR A 149 -4.17 -0.88 -10.45
N LEU A 150 -5.08 -0.85 -11.42
CA LEU A 150 -4.71 -0.76 -12.85
C LEU A 150 -3.98 0.54 -13.17
N LEU A 151 -4.46 1.66 -12.63
CA LEU A 151 -3.83 2.97 -12.79
C LEU A 151 -2.46 3.02 -12.13
N TRP A 152 -2.32 2.41 -10.96
CA TRP A 152 -1.05 2.29 -10.25
C TRP A 152 -0.04 1.41 -11.00
N ILE A 153 -0.47 0.27 -11.56
CA ILE A 153 0.38 -0.59 -12.39
C ILE A 153 0.82 0.16 -13.64
N ALA A 154 -0.12 0.77 -14.37
CA ALA A 154 0.18 1.52 -15.59
C ALA A 154 1.13 2.68 -15.30
N GLY A 155 0.85 3.44 -14.24
CA GLY A 155 1.69 4.53 -13.76
C GLY A 155 3.07 4.06 -13.34
N SER A 156 3.20 2.92 -12.66
CA SER A 156 4.48 2.33 -12.27
C SER A 156 5.31 1.89 -13.49
N ILE A 157 4.68 1.32 -14.52
CA ILE A 157 5.36 0.96 -15.78
C ILE A 157 5.84 2.22 -16.50
N ALA A 158 4.98 3.24 -16.61
CA ALA A 158 5.35 4.51 -17.23
C ALA A 158 6.48 5.21 -16.46
N PHE A 159 6.39 5.22 -15.12
CA PHE A 159 7.39 5.81 -14.23
C PHE A 159 8.74 5.08 -14.33
N SER A 160 8.74 3.74 -14.38
CA SER A 160 9.95 2.94 -14.57
C SER A 160 10.65 3.27 -15.89
N LYS A 161 9.88 3.43 -16.98
CA LYS A 161 10.44 3.88 -18.28
C LYS A 161 11.00 5.30 -18.20
N TYR A 162 10.29 6.22 -17.56
CA TYR A 162 10.74 7.60 -17.37
C TYR A 162 12.06 7.63 -16.61
N VAL A 163 12.13 7.05 -15.41
CA VAL A 163 13.34 7.06 -14.58
C VAL A 163 14.51 6.35 -15.26
N GLY A 164 14.26 5.28 -16.03
CA GLY A 164 15.30 4.59 -16.79
C GLY A 164 16.02 5.48 -17.82
N GLN A 165 15.37 6.55 -18.30
CA GLN A 165 15.99 7.54 -19.20
C GLN A 165 16.84 8.59 -18.46
N PHE A 166 16.66 8.73 -17.14
CA PHE A 166 17.39 9.69 -16.28
C PHE A 166 18.63 9.09 -15.60
N ALA A 167 19.03 7.85 -15.92
CA ALA A 167 20.19 7.17 -15.32
C ALA A 167 21.53 7.95 -15.44
N SER A 168 21.61 8.97 -16.29
CA SER A 168 22.77 9.87 -16.37
C SER A 168 22.82 10.94 -15.26
N TYR A 169 21.69 11.25 -14.59
CA TYR A 169 21.62 12.19 -13.45
C TYR A 169 22.07 11.56 -12.11
N ASP A 170 22.09 10.22 -12.02
CA ASP A 170 22.58 9.47 -10.84
C ASP A 170 24.01 9.86 -10.45
N LYS A 171 24.84 10.28 -11.41
CA LYS A 171 26.24 10.69 -11.19
C LYS A 171 26.40 12.02 -10.44
N THR A 172 25.40 12.91 -10.49
CA THR A 172 25.49 14.25 -9.90
C THR A 172 24.70 14.35 -8.59
N TYR A 173 23.56 13.65 -8.49
CA TYR A 173 22.65 13.76 -7.35
C TYR A 173 22.59 12.52 -6.45
N GLY A 174 23.28 11.42 -6.82
CA GLY A 174 23.51 10.25 -5.97
C GLY A 174 22.29 9.81 -5.16
N SER A 175 22.45 9.73 -3.83
CA SER A 175 21.38 9.30 -2.91
C SER A 175 20.16 10.22 -2.86
N ILE A 176 20.32 11.53 -3.13
CA ILE A 176 19.20 12.48 -3.13
C ILE A 176 18.26 12.18 -4.31
N GLY A 177 18.82 11.84 -5.47
CA GLY A 177 18.03 11.43 -6.64
C GLY A 177 17.16 10.21 -6.36
N ALA A 178 17.72 9.19 -5.68
CA ALA A 178 16.98 7.99 -5.30
C ALA A 178 15.80 8.28 -4.36
N VAL A 179 15.99 9.18 -3.38
CA VAL A 179 14.90 9.60 -2.47
C VAL A 179 13.80 10.33 -3.23
N VAL A 180 14.15 11.26 -4.12
CA VAL A 180 13.17 12.00 -4.94
C VAL A 180 12.37 11.05 -5.84
N VAL A 181 13.03 10.10 -6.49
CA VAL A 181 12.37 9.06 -7.31
C VAL A 181 11.39 8.25 -6.47
N LEU A 182 11.79 7.82 -5.27
CA LEU A 182 10.92 7.09 -4.36
C LEU A 182 9.70 7.91 -3.93
N LEU A 183 9.90 9.18 -3.59
CA LEU A 183 8.82 10.10 -3.21
C LEU A 183 7.85 10.36 -4.36
N LEU A 184 8.35 10.54 -5.59
CA LEU A 184 7.50 10.67 -6.78
C LEU A 184 6.69 9.41 -7.05
N TRP A 185 7.28 8.24 -6.83
CA TRP A 185 6.58 6.97 -6.96
C TRP A 185 5.47 6.81 -5.90
N PHE A 186 5.75 7.16 -4.63
CA PHE A 186 4.71 7.20 -3.58
C PHE A 186 3.61 8.22 -3.88
N TRP A 187 3.97 9.38 -4.42
CA TRP A 187 3.00 10.41 -4.83
C TRP A 187 2.08 9.91 -5.95
N LEU A 188 2.63 9.26 -6.97
CA LEU A 188 1.86 8.61 -8.02
C LEU A 188 0.94 7.52 -7.46
N GLY A 189 1.41 6.74 -6.48
CA GLY A 189 0.58 5.75 -5.79
C GLY A 189 -0.58 6.36 -5.01
N ALA A 190 -0.33 7.43 -4.25
CA ALA A 190 -1.39 8.16 -3.56
C ALA A 190 -2.43 8.70 -4.53
N TYR A 191 -2.00 9.26 -5.67
CA TYR A 191 -2.90 9.77 -6.70
C TYR A 191 -3.77 8.66 -7.31
N ALA A 192 -3.19 7.50 -7.63
CA ALA A 192 -3.96 6.36 -8.15
C ALA A 192 -5.04 5.88 -7.16
N VAL A 193 -4.70 5.81 -5.87
CA VAL A 193 -5.64 5.46 -4.81
C VAL A 193 -6.73 6.53 -4.63
N LEU A 194 -6.41 7.82 -4.71
CA LEU A 194 -7.45 8.84 -4.60
C LEU A 194 -8.35 8.89 -5.85
N ALA A 195 -7.79 8.73 -7.05
CA ALA A 195 -8.57 8.67 -8.28
C ALA A 195 -9.57 7.49 -8.28
N GLY A 196 -9.19 6.33 -7.74
CA GLY A 196 -10.14 5.22 -7.57
C GLY A 196 -11.20 5.47 -6.49
N ALA A 197 -10.88 6.27 -5.47
CA ALA A 197 -11.85 6.67 -4.45
C ALA A 197 -12.91 7.61 -5.04
N GLU A 198 -12.50 8.61 -5.81
CA GLU A 198 -13.37 9.52 -6.55
C GLU A 198 -14.28 8.76 -7.54
N LEU A 199 -13.72 7.80 -8.29
CA LEU A 199 -14.51 6.95 -9.17
C LEU A 199 -15.61 6.20 -8.39
N ASN A 200 -15.25 5.64 -7.23
CA ASN A 200 -16.23 5.02 -6.34
C ASN A 200 -17.28 6.02 -5.84
N ALA A 201 -16.89 7.25 -5.49
CA ALA A 201 -17.81 8.31 -5.08
C ALA A 201 -18.85 8.61 -6.17
N VAL A 202 -18.40 8.78 -7.41
CA VAL A 202 -19.24 9.06 -8.58
C VAL A 202 -20.19 7.90 -8.88
N ILE A 203 -19.71 6.66 -8.87
CA ILE A 203 -20.55 5.46 -9.09
C ILE A 203 -21.67 5.41 -8.05
N ARG A 204 -21.36 5.68 -6.79
CA ARG A 204 -22.37 5.70 -5.71
C ARG A 204 -23.39 6.80 -5.90
N HIS A 205 -22.96 8.00 -6.29
CA HIS A 205 -23.87 9.12 -6.54
C HIS A 205 -24.91 8.76 -7.60
N LYS A 206 -24.46 8.24 -8.75
CA LYS A 206 -25.35 7.84 -9.86
C LYS A 206 -26.34 6.74 -9.47
N LEU A 207 -25.90 5.76 -8.68
CA LEU A 207 -26.77 4.69 -8.20
C LEU A 207 -27.83 5.19 -7.21
N LYS A 208 -27.48 6.14 -6.33
CA LYS A 208 -28.44 6.79 -5.42
C LYS A 208 -29.49 7.58 -6.19
N GLU A 209 -29.09 8.33 -7.23
CA GLU A 209 -30.01 9.07 -8.10
C GLU A 209 -30.98 8.14 -8.84
N ALA A 210 -30.46 7.06 -9.44
CA ALA A 210 -31.28 6.08 -10.15
C ALA A 210 -32.32 5.40 -9.23
N GLY A 211 -31.94 5.08 -7.99
CA GLY A 211 -32.85 4.50 -6.99
C GLY A 211 -33.99 5.43 -6.58
N ARG A 212 -33.72 6.74 -6.44
CA ARG A 212 -34.75 7.76 -6.12
C ARG A 212 -35.71 7.98 -7.28
N SER A 213 -35.21 8.01 -8.51
CA SER A 213 -36.04 8.16 -9.71
C SER A 213 -37.01 6.99 -9.88
N GLY A 214 -36.59 5.76 -9.59
CA GLY A 214 -37.47 4.58 -9.63
C GLY A 214 -38.57 4.59 -8.56
N SER A 215 -38.28 5.06 -7.33
CA SER A 215 -39.29 5.14 -6.27
C SER A 215 -40.34 6.23 -6.53
N ASP A 216 -39.97 7.32 -7.20
CA ASP A 216 -40.88 8.43 -7.52
C ASP A 216 -41.79 8.14 -8.72
N LEU A 217 -41.41 7.19 -9.57
CA LEU A 217 -42.29 6.65 -10.63
C LEU A 217 -43.25 5.61 -10.05
N GLY A 218 -42.76 4.71 -9.20
CA GLY A 218 -43.60 3.71 -8.55
C GLY A 218 -44.67 4.30 -7.63
N LYS A 219 -44.51 5.52 -7.11
CA LYS A 219 -45.55 6.23 -6.33
C LYS A 219 -46.59 6.94 -7.19
N ARG A 220 -46.29 7.28 -8.44
CA ARG A 220 -47.26 7.94 -9.33
C ARG A 220 -48.29 6.98 -9.93
N ASP A 221 -47.91 5.71 -10.08
CA ASP A 221 -48.79 4.69 -10.67
C ASP A 221 -49.79 4.08 -9.66
N ILE A 222 -49.65 4.36 -8.36
CA ILE A 222 -50.59 3.92 -7.30
C ILE A 222 -51.63 4.99 -6.95
N ASP A 223 -51.38 6.24 -7.33
CA ASP A 223 -52.22 7.40 -6.95
C ASP A 223 -53.07 7.93 -8.13
N GLY A 224 -53.07 7.25 -9.30
CA GLY A 224 -53.83 7.63 -10.50
C GLY A 224 -54.77 6.53 -10.99
#